data_AF-A0A9P7ISI9-F1
#
_entry.id   AF-A0A9P7ISI9-F1
#
_cell.length_a   1.000
_cell.length_b   1.000
_cell.length_c   1.000
_cell.angle_alpha   90.00
_cell.angle_beta   90.00
_cell.angle_gamma   90.00
#
_symmetry.space_group_name_H-M   'P 1'
#
loop_
_entity.id
_entity.type
_entity.pdbx_description
1 polymer ?
#
loop_
_entity_poly.entity_id
_entity_poly.type
_entity_poly.pdbx_seq_one_letter_code
_entity_poly.pdbx_strand_id
1 'polypeptide(L)'
;MPFVRTNSEDLEMPKNACKRLERLDADFSWITPGSLRNMLSVCEGLRFLDIKVRTMLSTKCDPFNYRIGDWIQHCHALETLDIQIKASRRWTDGLTGGREVHENTWAANNIGSLQNLTRLKRFSLSVELHHLTMPGPSIPPPSPSKLDFELMLPTSIEHFEIRKIGIPDYKAFVRNIRELLQSNRLKNLYQVSVAANLKPHHLAQPGWEVRLRGSGQSNKVIRLVHEDRKKRVQSTYHD
;
A
#
# COMPACT_ATOMS: atom_id res chain seq x y z
N MET A 1 7.47 8.70 -54.57
CA MET A 1 6.34 8.28 -53.71
C MET A 1 6.62 8.77 -52.29
N PRO A 2 5.68 9.46 -51.63
CA PRO A 2 5.93 10.00 -50.30
C PRO A 2 5.93 8.87 -49.27
N PHE A 3 6.88 8.95 -48.33
CA PHE A 3 7.00 8.08 -47.17
C PHE A 3 5.77 8.23 -46.28
N VAL A 4 5.04 7.14 -46.09
CA VAL A 4 4.08 7.01 -44.99
C VAL A 4 4.88 6.88 -43.69
N ARG A 5 4.92 7.94 -42.88
CA ARG A 5 5.28 7.86 -41.46
C ARG A 5 4.05 7.44 -40.67
N THR A 6 3.89 6.16 -40.41
CA THR A 6 3.06 5.67 -39.29
C THR A 6 3.95 5.53 -38.06
N ASN A 7 4.09 6.63 -37.33
CA ASN A 7 4.65 6.64 -35.97
C ASN A 7 3.56 6.15 -35.00
N SER A 8 3.49 4.84 -34.76
CA SER A 8 3.06 4.27 -33.49
C SER A 8 3.45 2.79 -33.47
N GLU A 9 4.72 2.51 -33.25
CA GLU A 9 5.10 1.21 -32.66
C GLU A 9 4.69 1.25 -31.17
N ASP A 10 3.38 1.28 -30.91
CA ASP A 10 2.86 0.79 -29.65
C ASP A 10 3.16 -0.71 -29.69
N LEU A 11 4.28 -1.12 -29.09
CA LEU A 11 4.57 -2.52 -28.82
C LEU A 11 3.33 -3.13 -28.18
N GLU A 12 2.58 -3.93 -28.95
CA GLU A 12 1.43 -4.64 -28.42
C GLU A 12 1.90 -5.49 -27.26
N MET A 13 1.34 -5.22 -26.09
CA MET A 13 1.69 -5.94 -24.89
C MET A 13 1.35 -7.43 -25.09
N PRO A 14 2.26 -8.36 -24.79
CA PRO A 14 2.05 -9.79 -25.05
C PRO A 14 1.03 -10.37 -24.06
N LYS A 15 -0.26 -10.15 -24.34
CA LYS A 15 -1.40 -10.45 -23.45
C LYS A 15 -1.35 -11.87 -22.87
N ASN A 16 -0.98 -12.87 -23.68
CA ASN A 16 -0.89 -14.26 -23.24
C ASN A 16 0.25 -14.50 -22.22
N ALA A 17 1.38 -13.82 -22.38
CA ALA A 17 2.47 -13.88 -21.40
C ALA A 17 2.06 -13.17 -20.10
N CYS A 18 1.42 -12.00 -20.22
CA CYS A 18 0.95 -11.24 -19.07
C CYS A 18 -0.14 -11.96 -18.25
N LYS A 19 -1.02 -12.74 -18.89
CA LYS A 19 -2.03 -13.55 -18.20
C LYS A 19 -1.43 -14.61 -17.26
N ARG A 20 -0.25 -15.14 -17.61
CA ARG A 20 0.48 -16.16 -16.82
C ARG A 20 1.44 -15.55 -15.81
N LEU A 21 1.58 -14.23 -15.77
CA LEU A 21 2.50 -13.56 -14.87
C LEU A 21 1.99 -13.67 -13.43
N GLU A 22 2.68 -14.44 -12.60
CA GLU A 22 2.31 -14.60 -11.18
C GLU A 22 2.99 -13.57 -10.27
N ARG A 23 4.12 -12.99 -10.70
CA ARG A 23 4.93 -12.09 -9.89
C ARG A 23 5.43 -10.90 -10.70
N LEU A 24 5.23 -9.70 -10.16
CA LEU A 24 5.70 -8.44 -10.75
C LEU A 24 6.39 -7.59 -9.67
N ASP A 25 7.62 -7.18 -9.97
CA ASP A 25 8.33 -6.11 -9.24
C ASP A 25 8.39 -4.89 -10.16
N ALA A 26 7.65 -3.85 -9.79
CA ALA A 26 7.49 -2.64 -10.58
C ALA A 26 8.20 -1.48 -9.90
N ASP A 27 9.38 -1.12 -10.41
CA ASP A 27 10.12 0.08 -10.00
C ASP A 27 9.88 1.21 -11.01
N PHE A 28 9.35 2.34 -10.52
CA PHE A 28 9.01 3.50 -11.35
C PHE A 28 10.24 4.24 -11.90
N SER A 29 11.45 3.78 -11.57
CA SER A 29 12.67 4.14 -12.30
C SER A 29 12.75 3.51 -13.70
N TRP A 30 11.98 2.44 -13.97
CA TRP A 30 12.01 1.70 -15.24
C TRP A 30 10.65 1.55 -15.92
N ILE A 31 9.55 1.52 -15.16
CA ILE A 31 8.20 1.42 -15.72
C ILE A 31 7.44 2.73 -15.54
N THR A 32 6.76 3.18 -16.61
CA THR A 32 5.86 4.32 -16.48
C THR A 32 4.56 3.90 -15.77
N PRO A 33 3.92 4.79 -15.01
CA PRO A 33 2.61 4.59 -14.41
C PRO A 33 1.54 4.06 -15.37
N GLY A 34 1.47 4.63 -16.58
CA GLY A 34 0.52 4.20 -17.62
C GLY A 34 0.80 2.77 -18.11
N SER A 35 2.09 2.44 -18.33
CA SER A 35 2.50 1.09 -18.71
C SER A 35 2.16 0.07 -17.62
N LEU A 36 2.38 0.40 -16.33
CA LEU A 36 2.01 -0.47 -15.22
C LEU A 36 0.50 -0.67 -15.16
N ARG A 37 -0.30 0.41 -15.25
CA ARG A 37 -1.76 0.31 -15.27
C ARG A 37 -2.25 -0.62 -16.38
N ASN A 38 -1.71 -0.46 -17.59
CA ASN A 38 -2.07 -1.30 -18.73
C ASN A 38 -1.65 -2.76 -18.52
N MET A 39 -0.51 -3.02 -17.89
CA MET A 39 -0.07 -4.37 -17.56
C MET A 39 -0.98 -5.03 -16.53
N LEU A 40 -1.30 -4.33 -15.44
CA LEU A 40 -2.17 -4.84 -14.38
C LEU A 40 -3.60 -5.12 -14.88
N SER A 41 -4.08 -4.45 -15.93
CA SER A 41 -5.42 -4.69 -16.48
C SER A 41 -5.56 -6.03 -17.24
N VAL A 42 -4.45 -6.72 -17.55
CA VAL A 42 -4.47 -8.01 -18.25
C VAL A 42 -3.80 -9.16 -17.47
N CYS A 43 -3.16 -8.86 -16.34
CA CYS A 43 -2.45 -9.83 -15.50
C CYS A 43 -3.39 -10.57 -14.53
N GLU A 44 -4.35 -11.33 -15.08
CA GLU A 44 -5.36 -12.08 -14.30
C GLU A 44 -4.73 -13.07 -13.29
N GLY A 45 -3.58 -13.66 -13.62
CA GLY A 45 -2.85 -14.62 -12.80
C GLY A 45 -1.90 -14.01 -11.76
N LEU A 46 -1.86 -12.67 -11.61
CA LEU A 46 -0.90 -12.02 -10.72
C LEU A 46 -1.20 -12.30 -9.25
N ARG A 47 -0.25 -12.93 -8.55
CA ARG A 47 -0.33 -13.31 -7.13
C ARG A 47 0.54 -12.43 -6.24
N PHE A 48 1.64 -11.91 -6.77
CA PHE A 48 2.63 -11.13 -6.03
C PHE A 48 2.94 -9.82 -6.77
N LEU A 49 2.67 -8.69 -6.13
CA LEU A 49 2.95 -7.36 -6.67
C LEU A 49 3.77 -6.54 -5.67
N ASP A 50 4.94 -6.10 -6.11
CA ASP A 50 5.78 -5.13 -5.40
C ASP A 50 5.85 -3.86 -6.24
N ILE A 51 5.48 -2.72 -5.66
CA ILE A 51 5.52 -1.41 -6.34
C ILE A 51 6.48 -0.51 -5.57
N LYS A 52 7.55 -0.13 -6.25
CA LYS A 52 8.57 0.78 -5.73
C LYS A 52 8.53 2.08 -6.49
N VAL A 53 8.27 3.17 -5.78
CA VAL A 53 8.32 4.51 -6.34
C VAL A 53 9.44 5.28 -5.67
N ARG A 54 10.53 5.50 -6.40
CA ARG A 54 11.69 6.28 -5.97
C ARG A 54 11.82 7.49 -6.87
N THR A 55 11.21 8.60 -6.49
CA THR A 55 11.34 9.83 -7.27
C THR A 55 12.58 10.59 -6.81
N MET A 56 13.69 10.45 -7.54
CA MET A 56 14.83 11.35 -7.45
C MET A 56 14.63 12.50 -8.45
N LEU A 57 14.24 13.67 -7.93
CA LEU A 57 14.51 15.01 -8.49
C LEU A 57 14.11 15.40 -9.95
N SER A 58 13.60 14.55 -10.87
CA SER A 58 13.32 15.05 -12.24
C SER A 58 12.25 14.37 -13.13
N THR A 59 11.28 13.62 -12.62
CA THR A 59 10.37 12.86 -13.51
C THR A 59 8.90 13.25 -13.40
N LYS A 60 8.21 13.22 -14.56
CA LYS A 60 6.76 13.42 -14.77
C LYS A 60 5.85 12.39 -14.05
N CYS A 61 6.40 11.67 -13.08
CA CYS A 61 5.81 10.49 -12.48
C CYS A 61 5.43 10.82 -11.03
N ASP A 62 4.18 11.23 -10.86
CA ASP A 62 3.62 11.59 -9.56
C ASP A 62 2.66 10.47 -9.08
N PRO A 63 3.07 9.50 -8.23
CA PRO A 63 2.20 8.54 -7.53
C PRO A 63 0.96 9.10 -6.83
N PHE A 64 0.90 10.37 -6.45
CA PHE A 64 -0.30 10.94 -5.84
C PHE A 64 -1.40 11.20 -6.86
N ASN A 65 -1.04 11.36 -8.14
CA ASN A 65 -1.98 11.35 -9.25
C ASN A 65 -2.52 9.96 -9.58
N TYR A 66 -1.97 8.91 -8.95
CA TYR A 66 -2.30 7.54 -9.25
C TYR A 66 -3.03 6.89 -8.06
N ARG A 67 -4.22 6.39 -8.36
CA ARG A 67 -4.97 5.50 -7.48
C ARG A 67 -4.54 4.07 -7.79
N ILE A 68 -3.40 3.65 -7.24
CA ILE A 68 -2.87 2.28 -7.39
C ILE A 68 -3.95 1.27 -7.01
N GLY A 69 -4.72 1.59 -5.97
CA GLY A 69 -5.90 0.83 -5.55
C GLY A 69 -6.88 0.53 -6.68
N ASP A 70 -7.10 1.47 -7.62
CA ASP A 70 -8.01 1.29 -8.76
C ASP A 70 -7.39 0.38 -9.82
N TRP A 71 -6.06 0.41 -9.99
CA TRP A 71 -5.37 -0.39 -11.00
C TRP A 71 -5.37 -1.87 -10.64
N ILE A 72 -5.20 -2.16 -9.34
CA ILE A 72 -5.12 -3.54 -8.84
C ILE A 72 -6.49 -4.20 -8.68
N GLN A 73 -7.61 -3.49 -8.89
CA GLN A 73 -8.97 -4.09 -8.84
C GLN A 73 -9.13 -5.28 -9.79
N HIS A 74 -8.39 -5.28 -10.91
CA HIS A 74 -8.42 -6.33 -11.92
C HIS A 74 -7.55 -7.56 -11.54
N CYS A 75 -6.70 -7.44 -10.53
CA CYS A 75 -5.80 -8.51 -10.09
C CYS A 75 -6.49 -9.43 -9.07
N HIS A 76 -7.52 -10.16 -9.49
CA HIS A 76 -8.34 -11.00 -8.59
C HIS A 76 -7.57 -12.15 -7.92
N ALA A 77 -6.44 -12.57 -8.49
CA ALA A 77 -5.56 -13.59 -7.94
C ALA A 77 -4.54 -13.04 -6.91
N LEU A 78 -4.53 -11.74 -6.65
CA LEU A 78 -3.48 -11.10 -5.86
C LEU A 78 -3.50 -11.58 -4.40
N GLU A 79 -2.39 -12.16 -3.95
CA GLU A 79 -2.20 -12.68 -2.59
C GLU A 79 -1.29 -11.78 -1.75
N THR A 80 -0.32 -11.12 -2.39
CA THR A 80 0.65 -10.25 -1.72
C THR A 80 0.81 -8.94 -2.48
N LEU A 81 0.69 -7.84 -1.75
CA LEU A 81 0.93 -6.47 -2.23
C LEU A 81 1.91 -5.76 -1.30
N ASP A 82 3.03 -5.28 -1.84
CA ASP A 82 3.92 -4.35 -1.16
C ASP A 82 3.98 -3.04 -1.96
N ILE A 83 3.77 -1.91 -1.29
CA ILE A 83 3.86 -0.58 -1.89
C ILE A 83 4.85 0.24 -1.08
N GLN A 84 5.92 0.67 -1.75
CA GLN A 84 6.97 1.48 -1.17
C GLN A 84 7.12 2.77 -1.96
N ILE A 85 6.78 3.90 -1.34
CA ILE A 85 6.93 5.23 -1.90
C ILE A 85 7.99 5.98 -1.11
N LYS A 86 9.01 6.44 -1.82
CA LYS A 86 10.03 7.33 -1.28
C LYS A 86 10.21 8.54 -2.20
N ALA A 87 10.01 9.72 -1.63
CA ALA A 87 10.06 10.98 -2.37
C ALA A 87 10.83 12.08 -1.65
N SER A 88 11.41 12.98 -2.44
CA SER A 88 12.23 14.11 -1.97
C SER A 88 11.69 15.50 -2.31
N ARG A 89 10.46 15.61 -2.84
CA ARG A 89 9.80 16.88 -3.20
C ARG A 89 8.36 16.95 -2.66
N ARG A 90 7.73 18.12 -2.77
CA ARG A 90 6.30 18.36 -2.54
C ARG A 90 5.45 17.79 -3.68
N TRP A 91 4.25 17.38 -3.33
CA TRP A 91 3.32 16.66 -4.18
C TRP A 91 2.02 17.42 -4.25
N THR A 92 1.51 17.62 -5.46
CA THR A 92 0.25 18.34 -5.70
C THR A 92 -0.68 17.43 -6.45
N ASP A 93 -1.88 17.21 -5.94
CA ASP A 93 -2.91 16.46 -6.66
C ASP A 93 -3.30 17.19 -7.95
N GLY A 94 -3.16 16.54 -9.09
CA GLY A 94 -3.78 16.98 -10.33
C GLY A 94 -5.31 16.94 -10.26
N LEU A 95 -5.89 16.08 -9.39
CA LEU A 95 -7.33 15.89 -9.23
C LEU A 95 -7.98 16.87 -8.24
N THR A 96 -7.21 17.51 -7.35
CA THR A 96 -7.72 18.57 -6.44
C THR A 96 -7.21 19.96 -6.79
N GLY A 97 -6.82 20.18 -8.05
CA GLY A 97 -6.49 21.52 -8.58
C GLY A 97 -5.14 22.05 -8.09
N GLY A 98 -4.13 21.18 -7.94
CA GLY A 98 -2.78 21.58 -7.57
C GLY A 98 -2.53 21.74 -6.06
N ARG A 99 -3.41 21.20 -5.21
CA ARG A 99 -3.30 21.29 -3.75
C ARG A 99 -2.44 20.16 -3.17
N GLU A 100 -1.78 20.42 -2.03
CA GLU A 100 -0.92 19.44 -1.37
C GLU A 100 -1.74 18.25 -0.85
N VAL A 101 -1.37 17.03 -1.26
CA VAL A 101 -1.96 15.79 -0.73
C VAL A 101 -1.13 15.33 0.45
N HIS A 102 -1.77 15.20 1.61
CA HIS A 102 -1.13 14.58 2.77
C HIS A 102 -1.01 13.07 2.58
N GLU A 103 0.13 12.49 2.97
CA GLU A 103 0.45 11.05 2.87
C GLU A 103 -0.68 10.15 3.39
N ASN A 104 -1.29 10.53 4.51
CA ASN A 104 -2.40 9.81 5.12
C ASN A 104 -3.66 9.75 4.24
N THR A 105 -3.92 10.79 3.45
CA THR A 105 -5.06 10.89 2.54
C THR A 105 -4.91 9.93 1.38
N TRP A 106 -3.72 9.96 0.78
CA TRP A 106 -3.39 9.07 -0.32
C TRP A 106 -3.37 7.61 0.15
N ALA A 107 -2.79 7.35 1.33
CA ALA A 107 -2.80 6.02 1.93
C ALA A 107 -4.25 5.54 2.16
N ALA A 108 -5.11 6.35 2.78
CA ALA A 108 -6.51 5.99 3.01
C ALA A 108 -7.24 5.62 1.71
N ASN A 109 -7.06 6.41 0.65
CA ASN A 109 -7.69 6.14 -0.64
C ASN A 109 -7.20 4.82 -1.25
N ASN A 110 -5.89 4.51 -1.18
CA ASN A 110 -5.34 3.29 -1.76
C ASN A 110 -5.65 2.04 -0.93
N ILE A 111 -5.66 2.16 0.40
CA ILE A 111 -6.04 1.05 1.30
C ILE A 111 -7.53 0.75 1.17
N GLY A 112 -8.39 1.78 1.06
CA GLY A 112 -9.83 1.61 0.91
C GLY A 112 -10.23 0.80 -0.33
N SER A 113 -9.47 0.91 -1.42
CA SER A 113 -9.72 0.10 -2.62
C SER A 113 -9.39 -1.39 -2.43
N LEU A 114 -8.67 -1.80 -1.38
CA LEU A 114 -8.25 -3.21 -1.20
C LEU A 114 -9.40 -4.15 -0.82
N GLN A 115 -10.55 -3.62 -0.39
CA GLN A 115 -11.67 -4.41 0.12
C GLN A 115 -12.15 -5.50 -0.85
N ASN A 116 -12.06 -5.25 -2.16
CA ASN A 116 -12.53 -6.17 -3.20
C ASN A 116 -11.51 -7.28 -3.53
N LEU A 117 -10.28 -7.21 -3.00
CA LEU A 117 -9.23 -8.19 -3.27
C LEU A 117 -9.38 -9.40 -2.35
N THR A 118 -10.36 -10.24 -2.65
CA THR A 118 -10.78 -11.36 -1.79
C THR A 118 -9.71 -12.42 -1.54
N ARG A 119 -8.61 -12.43 -2.30
CA ARG A 119 -7.48 -13.34 -2.12
C ARG A 119 -6.26 -12.70 -1.45
N LEU A 120 -6.31 -11.41 -1.15
CA LEU A 120 -5.17 -10.67 -0.60
C LEU A 120 -4.90 -11.08 0.85
N LYS A 121 -3.85 -11.86 1.05
CA LYS A 121 -3.40 -12.34 2.36
C LYS A 121 -2.41 -11.38 3.02
N ARG A 122 -1.60 -10.69 2.23
CA ARG A 122 -0.50 -9.86 2.75
C ARG A 122 -0.50 -8.49 2.11
N PHE A 123 -0.54 -7.45 2.93
CA PHE A 123 -0.43 -6.07 2.48
C PHE A 123 0.59 -5.30 3.30
N SER A 124 1.51 -4.61 2.62
CA SER A 124 2.52 -3.74 3.21
C SER A 124 2.49 -2.37 2.52
N LEU A 125 2.51 -1.31 3.33
CA LEU A 125 2.60 0.07 2.86
C LEU A 125 3.69 0.85 3.60
N SER A 126 4.57 1.46 2.82
CA SER A 126 5.56 2.41 3.31
C SER A 126 5.52 3.67 2.46
N VAL A 127 5.19 4.82 3.04
CA VAL A 127 5.23 6.12 2.38
C VAL A 127 6.20 7.00 3.15
N GLU A 128 7.23 7.52 2.50
CA GLU A 128 8.21 8.43 3.09
C GLU A 128 8.37 9.65 2.17
N LEU A 129 7.78 10.78 2.56
CA LEU A 129 8.01 12.06 1.91
C LEU A 129 8.97 12.90 2.77
N HIS A 130 10.13 13.25 2.20
CA HIS A 130 10.98 14.28 2.81
C HIS A 130 10.42 15.66 2.47
N HIS A 131 9.71 16.27 3.42
CA HIS A 131 9.22 17.64 3.31
C HIS A 131 10.40 18.62 3.37
N LEU A 132 10.78 19.21 2.23
CA LEU A 132 11.54 20.46 2.18
C LEU A 132 10.52 21.61 2.27
N THR A 133 10.56 22.35 3.36
CA THR A 133 9.55 23.30 3.88
C THR A 133 9.27 24.55 3.02
N MET A 134 8.00 25.01 3.04
CA MET A 134 7.47 26.42 3.05
C MET A 134 5.92 26.40 3.12
N PRO A 135 5.22 26.88 4.17
CA PRO A 135 3.78 26.66 4.34
C PRO A 135 2.95 27.18 3.15
N GLY A 136 2.23 26.29 2.48
CA GLY A 136 1.22 26.63 1.46
C GLY A 136 -0.19 26.31 1.98
N PRO A 137 -1.25 26.75 1.30
CA PRO A 137 -2.61 26.40 1.66
C PRO A 137 -2.79 24.88 1.54
N SER A 138 -2.81 24.20 2.68
CA SER A 138 -3.01 22.76 2.80
C SER A 138 -4.52 22.45 2.76
N ILE A 139 -4.89 21.36 2.10
CA ILE A 139 -6.22 20.77 2.35
C ILE A 139 -6.17 20.30 3.79
N PRO A 140 -7.17 20.62 4.65
CA PRO A 140 -7.20 20.05 5.98
C PRO A 140 -7.05 18.53 5.86
N PRO A 141 -6.12 17.90 6.60
CA PRO A 141 -5.94 16.47 6.53
C PRO A 141 -7.31 15.82 6.71
N PRO A 142 -7.66 14.80 5.91
CA PRO A 142 -8.91 14.10 6.08
C PRO A 142 -9.04 13.71 7.54
N SER A 143 -10.22 13.93 8.09
CA SER A 143 -10.53 13.50 9.45
C SER A 143 -10.02 12.06 9.64
N PRO A 144 -9.40 11.74 10.79
CA PRO A 144 -8.94 10.39 11.10
C PRO A 144 -10.04 9.31 11.00
N SER A 145 -11.31 9.73 10.92
CA SER A 145 -12.45 8.89 10.54
C SER A 145 -12.35 8.26 9.14
N LYS A 146 -11.37 8.63 8.31
CA LYS A 146 -11.15 7.99 7.01
C LYS A 146 -10.24 6.76 7.05
N LEU A 147 -9.49 6.48 8.12
CA LEU A 147 -8.60 5.32 8.19
C LEU A 147 -9.19 4.20 9.04
N ASP A 148 -10.36 3.71 8.68
CA ASP A 148 -10.92 2.51 9.31
C ASP A 148 -10.32 1.25 8.68
N PHE A 149 -9.19 0.78 9.22
CA PHE A 149 -8.50 -0.39 8.69
C PHE A 149 -9.34 -1.66 8.77
N GLU A 150 -10.24 -1.76 9.76
CA GLU A 150 -11.11 -2.92 9.87
C GLU A 150 -12.03 -3.00 8.64
N LEU A 151 -12.65 -1.89 8.25
CA LEU A 151 -13.54 -1.84 7.09
C LEU A 151 -12.82 -1.87 5.75
N MET A 152 -11.62 -1.27 5.66
CA MET A 152 -10.89 -1.12 4.40
C MET A 152 -10.14 -2.38 3.95
N LEU A 153 -9.63 -3.19 4.88
CA LEU A 153 -8.87 -4.40 4.53
C LEU A 153 -9.81 -5.55 4.13
N PRO A 154 -9.46 -6.41 3.16
CA PRO A 154 -10.27 -7.58 2.80
C PRO A 154 -10.29 -8.63 3.94
N THR A 155 -11.34 -9.44 4.01
CA THR A 155 -11.51 -10.47 5.07
C THR A 155 -10.50 -11.60 5.02
N SER A 156 -9.85 -11.79 3.86
CA SER A 156 -8.77 -12.76 3.66
C SER A 156 -7.41 -12.32 4.19
N ILE A 157 -7.28 -11.06 4.65
CA ILE A 157 -6.00 -10.54 5.12
C ILE A 157 -5.49 -11.34 6.33
N GLU A 158 -4.23 -11.72 6.26
CA GLU A 158 -3.48 -12.48 7.27
C GLU A 158 -2.39 -11.62 7.91
N HIS A 159 -1.72 -10.81 7.10
CA HIS A 159 -0.67 -9.89 7.50
C HIS A 159 -0.92 -8.48 6.94
N PHE A 160 -0.92 -7.50 7.84
CA PHE A 160 -1.00 -6.08 7.53
C PHE A 160 0.22 -5.33 8.06
N GLU A 161 0.84 -4.48 7.24
CA GLU A 161 2.01 -3.69 7.62
C GLU A 161 1.93 -2.23 7.16
N ILE A 162 2.19 -1.29 8.08
CA ILE A 162 2.36 0.15 7.81
C ILE A 162 3.68 0.63 8.42
N ARG A 163 4.63 1.10 7.60
CA ARG A 163 5.98 1.45 8.10
C ARG A 163 6.26 2.93 8.36
N LYS A 164 5.82 3.84 7.48
CA LYS A 164 6.31 5.24 7.48
C LYS A 164 5.28 6.33 7.18
N ILE A 165 4.01 5.99 7.01
CA ILE A 165 2.96 6.97 6.68
C ILE A 165 2.97 8.10 7.72
N GLY A 166 3.02 9.36 7.31
CA GLY A 166 2.86 10.50 8.21
C GLY A 166 1.49 10.41 8.89
N ILE A 167 1.51 10.30 10.22
CA ILE A 167 0.30 10.16 11.05
C ILE A 167 0.00 11.55 11.64
N PRO A 168 -0.99 12.31 11.12
CA PRO A 168 -1.31 13.62 11.67
C PRO A 168 -2.06 13.55 13.00
N ASP A 169 -2.81 12.46 13.26
CA ASP A 169 -3.48 12.22 14.54
C ASP A 169 -3.06 10.87 15.14
N TYR A 170 -2.12 10.95 16.08
CA TYR A 170 -1.59 9.81 16.80
C TYR A 170 -2.67 9.04 17.58
N LYS A 171 -3.60 9.74 18.24
CA LYS A 171 -4.61 9.10 19.11
C LYS A 171 -5.58 8.30 18.25
N ALA A 172 -6.04 8.87 17.15
CA ALA A 172 -6.93 8.19 16.25
C ALA A 172 -6.26 7.00 15.55
N PHE A 173 -4.99 7.14 15.14
CA PHE A 173 -4.25 6.00 14.57
C PHE A 173 -4.13 4.84 15.56
N VAL A 174 -3.73 5.11 16.82
CA VAL A 174 -3.67 4.10 17.87
C VAL A 174 -5.05 3.46 18.08
N ARG A 175 -6.13 4.25 18.11
CA ARG A 175 -7.50 3.73 18.22
C ARG A 175 -7.83 2.78 17.07
N ASN A 176 -7.62 3.19 15.83
CA ASN A 176 -7.94 2.39 14.64
C ASN A 176 -7.13 1.08 14.61
N ILE A 177 -5.87 1.08 15.07
CA ILE A 177 -5.11 -0.16 15.23
C ILE A 177 -5.71 -1.04 16.33
N ARG A 178 -6.12 -0.49 17.48
CA ARG A 178 -6.76 -1.29 18.53
C ARG A 178 -8.08 -1.91 18.07
N GLU A 179 -8.91 -1.14 17.36
CA GLU A 179 -10.15 -1.62 16.75
C GLU A 179 -9.86 -2.76 15.76
N LEU A 180 -8.85 -2.59 14.89
CA LEU A 180 -8.39 -3.63 13.98
C LEU A 180 -7.99 -4.93 14.70
N LEU A 181 -7.24 -4.84 15.80
CA LEU A 181 -6.78 -6.02 16.59
C LEU A 181 -7.94 -6.73 17.29
N GLN A 182 -9.02 -6.01 17.60
CA GLN A 182 -10.24 -6.52 18.22
C GLN A 182 -11.28 -6.99 17.17
N SER A 183 -10.98 -6.84 15.88
CA SER A 183 -11.93 -7.16 14.81
C SER A 183 -12.37 -8.63 14.86
N ASN A 184 -13.69 -8.81 14.91
CA ASN A 184 -14.35 -10.11 14.73
C ASN A 184 -14.53 -10.46 13.24
N ARG A 185 -14.39 -9.47 12.35
CA ARG A 185 -14.54 -9.62 10.91
C ARG A 185 -13.27 -10.19 10.27
N LEU A 186 -12.10 -9.69 10.66
CA LEU A 186 -10.80 -10.14 10.17
C LEU A 186 -10.25 -11.34 10.95
N LYS A 187 -10.93 -12.49 10.85
CA LYS A 187 -10.58 -13.71 11.62
C LYS A 187 -9.21 -14.30 11.24
N ASN A 188 -8.77 -14.07 10.01
CA ASN A 188 -7.49 -14.58 9.48
C ASN A 188 -6.30 -13.70 9.85
N LEU A 189 -6.54 -12.45 10.26
CA LEU A 189 -5.48 -11.51 10.61
C LEU A 189 -4.79 -12.01 11.88
N TYR A 190 -3.52 -12.38 11.75
CA TYR A 190 -2.68 -12.87 12.85
C TYR A 190 -1.41 -12.04 13.03
N GLN A 191 -1.10 -11.14 12.09
CA GLN A 191 0.07 -10.28 12.17
C GLN A 191 -0.27 -8.85 11.74
N VAL A 192 0.06 -7.88 12.60
CA VAL A 192 0.01 -6.45 12.29
C VAL A 192 1.38 -5.85 12.59
N SER A 193 1.97 -5.13 11.64
CA SER A 193 3.23 -4.42 11.85
C SER A 193 3.02 -2.92 11.62
N VAL A 194 3.47 -2.09 12.55
CA VAL A 194 3.31 -0.64 12.47
C VAL A 194 4.63 0.07 12.73
N ALA A 195 4.75 1.31 12.25
CA ALA A 195 5.90 2.18 12.46
C ALA A 195 6.32 2.24 13.95
N ALA A 196 7.62 2.13 14.26
CA ALA A 196 8.10 2.13 15.64
C ALA A 196 8.16 3.52 16.31
N ASN A 197 7.76 4.58 15.62
CA ASN A 197 7.49 5.86 16.28
C ASN A 197 6.27 5.80 17.21
N LEU A 198 5.48 4.73 17.15
CA LEU A 198 4.43 4.44 18.12
C LEU A 198 5.02 3.89 19.43
N LYS A 199 4.34 4.15 20.55
CA LYS A 199 4.71 3.57 21.84
C LYS A 199 4.12 2.14 21.95
N PRO A 200 4.93 1.08 22.16
CA PRO A 200 4.44 -0.30 22.18
C PRO A 200 3.30 -0.55 23.18
N HIS A 201 3.37 0.04 24.37
CA HIS A 201 2.34 -0.10 25.41
C HIS A 201 0.99 0.53 25.02
N HIS A 202 0.96 1.44 24.04
CA HIS A 202 -0.31 1.94 23.51
C HIS A 202 -1.00 0.89 22.62
N LEU A 203 -0.29 -0.12 22.13
CA LEU A 203 -0.84 -1.13 21.23
C LEU A 203 -1.07 -2.48 21.91
N ALA A 204 -0.74 -2.60 23.20
CA ALA A 204 -1.00 -3.81 23.97
C ALA A 204 -2.50 -4.15 23.94
N GLN A 205 -2.82 -5.37 23.51
CA GLN A 205 -4.17 -5.91 23.42
C GLN A 205 -4.15 -7.38 23.86
N PRO A 206 -5.19 -7.88 24.57
CA PRO A 206 -5.31 -9.29 24.90
C PRO A 206 -5.21 -10.19 23.66
N GLY A 207 -4.49 -11.31 23.76
CA GLY A 207 -4.28 -12.24 22.65
C GLY A 207 -3.24 -11.81 21.61
N TRP A 208 -2.69 -10.60 21.72
CA TRP A 208 -1.67 -10.06 20.82
C TRP A 208 -0.35 -9.81 21.54
N GLU A 209 0.70 -10.50 21.09
CA GLU A 209 2.05 -10.30 21.59
C GLU A 209 2.73 -9.14 20.87
N VAL A 210 3.33 -8.22 21.63
CA VAL A 210 4.02 -7.03 21.11
C VAL A 210 5.52 -7.29 21.04
N ARG A 211 6.09 -7.30 19.83
CA ARG A 211 7.53 -7.48 19.58
C ARG A 211 8.10 -6.27 18.84
N LEU A 212 9.31 -5.86 19.17
CA LEU A 212 10.06 -4.87 18.38
C LEU A 212 10.94 -5.61 17.37
N ARG A 213 10.92 -5.18 16.09
CA ARG A 213 11.75 -5.77 15.03
C ARG A 213 12.48 -4.65 14.27
N GLY A 214 13.76 -4.88 13.93
CA GLY A 214 14.57 -4.01 13.07
C GLY A 214 15.86 -3.50 13.71
N SER A 215 16.94 -3.43 12.93
CA SER A 215 18.22 -2.83 13.31
C SER A 215 18.27 -1.35 12.89
N GLY A 216 18.62 -0.45 13.82
CA GLY A 216 18.66 1.01 13.60
C GLY A 216 17.30 1.70 13.78
N GLN A 217 17.28 3.00 14.14
CA GLN A 217 16.04 3.73 14.48
C GLN A 217 15.04 3.84 13.30
N SER A 218 15.52 3.91 12.05
CA SER A 218 14.71 4.17 10.85
C SER A 218 13.99 2.95 10.26
N ASN A 219 14.36 1.73 10.68
CA ASN A 219 13.78 0.46 10.21
C ASN A 219 13.06 -0.31 11.33
N LYS A 220 12.90 0.29 12.50
CA LYS A 220 12.16 -0.35 13.59
C LYS A 220 10.66 -0.35 13.26
N VAL A 221 10.04 -1.50 13.46
CA VAL A 221 8.58 -1.68 13.45
C VAL A 221 8.15 -2.36 14.75
N ILE A 222 6.97 -1.99 15.24
CA ILE A 222 6.27 -2.76 16.27
C ILE A 222 5.48 -3.84 15.55
N ARG A 223 5.77 -5.09 15.85
CA ARG A 223 5.09 -6.27 15.33
C ARG A 223 4.17 -6.81 16.41
N LEU A 224 2.89 -6.90 16.09
CA LEU A 224 1.82 -7.48 16.88
C LEU A 224 1.49 -8.84 16.28
N VAL A 225 1.56 -9.91 17.07
CA VAL A 225 1.30 -11.27 16.61
C VAL A 225 0.22 -11.91 17.47
N HIS A 226 -0.84 -12.43 16.86
CA HIS A 226 -1.87 -13.17 17.56
C HIS A 226 -1.46 -14.64 17.68
N GLU A 227 -1.22 -15.11 18.90
CA GLU A 227 -0.63 -16.44 19.11
C GLU A 227 -1.52 -17.59 18.63
N ASP A 228 -2.81 -17.54 18.94
CA ASP A 228 -3.75 -18.61 18.57
C ASP A 228 -4.05 -18.68 17.07
N ARG A 229 -4.17 -17.52 16.41
CA ARG A 229 -4.49 -17.46 14.99
C ARG A 229 -3.31 -17.87 14.12
N LYS A 230 -2.08 -17.56 14.54
CA LYS A 230 -0.85 -17.97 13.83
C LYS A 230 -0.76 -19.49 13.65
N LYS A 231 -1.10 -20.26 14.69
CA LYS A 231 -1.06 -21.74 14.64
C LYS A 231 -2.06 -22.32 13.64
N ARG A 232 -3.27 -21.74 13.55
CA ARG A 232 -4.33 -22.19 12.62
C ARG A 232 -4.00 -21.95 11.14
N VAL A 233 -3.30 -20.85 10.82
CA VAL A 233 -2.89 -20.56 9.43
C VAL A 233 -1.69 -21.40 9.00
N GLN A 234 -0.79 -21.74 9.94
CA GLN A 234 0.33 -22.63 9.63
C GLN A 234 -0.10 -24.09 9.43
N SER A 235 -1.16 -24.55 10.10
CA SER A 235 -1.70 -25.91 9.88
C SER A 235 -2.36 -26.07 8.51
N THR A 236 -3.01 -25.05 7.97
CA THR A 236 -3.67 -25.12 6.65
C THR A 236 -2.73 -25.00 5.45
N TYR A 237 -1.44 -24.74 5.67
CA TYR A 237 -0.42 -24.72 4.61
C TYR A 237 0.26 -26.09 4.39
N HIS A 238 -0.06 -27.09 5.23
CA HIS A 238 0.56 -28.41 5.22
C HIS A 238 -0.42 -29.59 5.03
N ASP A 239 -1.69 -29.31 4.72
CA ASP A 239 -2.67 -30.32 4.28
C ASP A 239 -2.94 -30.18 2.78
#